data_AF-A0A8J2EHG7-F1
#
_entry.id   AF-A0A8J2EHG7-F1
#
_cell.length_a   1.000
_cell.length_b   1.000
_cell.length_c   1.000
_cell.angle_alpha   90.00
_cell.angle_beta   90.00
_cell.angle_gamma   90.00
#
_symmetry.space_group_name_H-M   'P 1'
#
loop_
_entity.id
_entity.type
_entity.pdbx_description
1 polymer ?
#
loop_
_entity_poly.entity_id
_entity_poly.type
_entity_poly.pdbx_seq_one_letter_code
_entity_poly.pdbx_strand_id
1 'polypeptide(L)'
;MILQEQHNGIGTITCSNETEPLISMRGKPLAINYNQNKIIDLFGTNIDDQRVSWVNRNWTKTKDIIMGKFNDLLLVSIKTPHSNLFLDLNDDYLPDLMITTEEAFEIWQGICGGFKYFEKVEWPFGVVSVGSHAGQSLYLYVDLKGSLILVVPLCLDYLPELDHRIVSRRLARPEDKLYRCKKKKLWGFVPPDKWKNVIYTDAITLPTGDLNMGGYIDLLATLRPTRINGRECFCKKMLNAKFAKELVALLKSTGTR
;
A
#
# COMPACT_ATOMS: atom_id res chain seq x y z
N MET A 1 -2.99 -9.61 17.03
CA MET A 1 -3.15 -9.11 18.41
C MET A 1 -3.86 -7.75 18.32
N ILE A 2 -5.12 -7.70 18.73
CA ILE A 2 -5.87 -6.44 18.85
C ILE A 2 -5.94 -6.15 20.34
N LEU A 3 -5.39 -5.01 20.75
CA LEU A 3 -5.32 -4.61 22.16
C LEU A 3 -6.65 -3.97 22.56
N GLN A 4 -7.19 -4.38 23.71
CA GLN A 4 -8.32 -3.72 24.35
C GLN A 4 -7.82 -2.89 25.53
N GLU A 5 -8.15 -1.60 25.56
CA GLU A 5 -7.99 -0.77 26.75
C GLU A 5 -9.30 -0.77 27.54
N GLN A 6 -9.26 -1.24 28.79
CA GLN A 6 -10.26 -0.91 29.79
C GLN A 6 -9.67 0.13 30.74
N HIS A 7 -10.18 1.37 30.68
CA HIS A 7 -9.76 2.43 31.58
C HIS A 7 -10.38 2.22 32.96
N ASN A 8 -9.57 1.76 33.91
CA ASN A 8 -9.95 1.77 35.32
C ASN A 8 -8.76 2.20 36.19
N GLY A 9 -8.43 3.50 36.17
CA GLY A 9 -7.63 4.22 37.19
C GLY A 9 -6.15 3.85 37.42
N ILE A 10 -5.74 2.61 37.14
CA ILE A 10 -4.39 2.05 37.12
C ILE A 10 -4.41 1.12 35.89
N GLY A 11 -3.78 1.56 34.80
CA GLY A 11 -3.90 0.94 33.48
C GLY A 11 -3.14 -0.38 33.35
N THR A 12 -3.62 -1.45 33.99
CA THR A 12 -3.24 -2.82 33.61
C THR A 12 -4.02 -3.20 32.36
N ILE A 13 -3.32 -3.30 31.23
CA ILE A 13 -3.88 -3.86 29.99
C ILE A 13 -4.10 -5.36 30.21
N THR A 14 -5.36 -5.77 30.35
CA THR A 14 -5.75 -7.18 30.41
C THR A 14 -5.91 -7.71 28.98
N CYS A 15 -4.94 -8.51 28.55
CA CYS A 15 -5.05 -9.24 27.28
C CYS A 15 -6.17 -10.28 27.37
N SER A 16 -6.96 -10.41 26.30
CA SER A 16 -7.92 -11.50 26.14
C SER A 16 -7.20 -12.85 26.10
N ASN A 17 -7.88 -13.92 26.49
CA ASN A 17 -7.32 -15.28 26.48
C ASN A 17 -6.81 -15.65 25.07
N GLU A 18 -5.52 -15.89 24.93
CA GLU A 18 -4.88 -16.16 23.63
C GLU A 18 -5.33 -17.48 22.99
N THR A 19 -5.93 -18.39 23.77
CA THR A 19 -6.52 -19.62 23.22
C THR A 19 -7.80 -19.37 22.42
N GLU A 20 -8.43 -18.21 22.60
CA GLU A 20 -9.67 -17.81 21.90
C GLU A 20 -9.48 -16.41 21.30
N PRO A 21 -8.68 -16.28 20.21
CA PRO A 21 -8.43 -14.98 19.61
C PRO A 21 -9.73 -14.39 19.05
N LEU A 22 -9.93 -13.08 19.24
CA LEU A 22 -11.09 -12.36 18.70
C LEU A 22 -11.20 -12.51 17.17
N ILE A 23 -10.05 -12.54 16.48
CA ILE A 23 -9.96 -12.70 15.03
C ILE A 23 -8.72 -13.53 14.68
N SER A 24 -8.89 -14.49 13.79
CA SER A 24 -7.80 -15.24 13.13
C SER A 24 -7.72 -14.83 11.66
N MET A 25 -6.54 -14.39 11.22
CA MET A 25 -6.34 -13.83 9.88
C MET A 25 -4.96 -14.16 9.30
N ARG A 26 -4.85 -14.08 7.97
CA ARG A 26 -3.58 -14.11 7.24
C ARG A 26 -3.12 -12.67 6.96
N GLY A 27 -1.82 -12.44 7.08
CA GLY A 27 -1.23 -11.13 6.82
C GLY A 27 -1.62 -10.10 7.88
N LYS A 28 -1.92 -8.87 7.45
CA LYS A 28 -2.28 -7.74 8.31
C LYS A 28 -3.66 -7.20 7.89
N PRO A 29 -4.46 -6.64 8.80
CA PRO A 29 -5.74 -6.06 8.45
C PRO A 29 -5.59 -4.59 8.02
N LEU A 30 -6.56 -4.11 7.25
CA LEU A 30 -6.85 -2.71 7.01
C LEU A 30 -7.94 -2.26 7.99
N ALA A 31 -7.72 -1.15 8.71
CA ALA A 31 -8.76 -0.51 9.50
C ALA A 31 -9.71 0.26 8.56
N ILE A 32 -11.01 -0.01 8.67
CA ILE A 32 -12.06 0.62 7.84
C ILE A 32 -13.27 0.99 8.70
N ASN A 33 -14.27 1.63 8.11
CA ASN A 33 -15.59 1.86 8.71
C ASN A 33 -16.64 1.28 7.75
N TYR A 34 -16.84 -0.03 7.82
CA TYR A 34 -17.59 -0.80 6.81
C TYR A 34 -19.06 -0.39 6.75
N ASN A 35 -19.68 -0.26 7.91
CA ASN A 35 -21.11 0.05 8.05
C ASN A 35 -21.38 1.55 8.28
N GLN A 36 -20.34 2.39 8.15
CA GLN A 36 -20.41 3.85 8.25
C GLN A 36 -20.91 4.37 9.62
N ASN A 37 -20.78 3.59 10.69
CA ASN A 37 -21.25 3.97 12.04
C ASN A 37 -20.21 4.74 12.89
N LYS A 38 -19.06 5.11 12.30
CA LYS A 38 -17.92 5.81 12.94
C LYS A 38 -17.12 4.94 13.93
N ILE A 39 -17.37 3.64 13.98
CA ILE A 39 -16.58 2.67 14.73
C ILE A 39 -15.61 2.00 13.77
N ILE A 40 -14.38 1.74 14.23
CA ILE A 40 -13.38 1.05 13.45
C ILE A 40 -13.75 -0.42 13.33
N ASP A 41 -13.90 -0.86 12.10
CA ASP A 41 -13.98 -2.25 11.66
C ASP A 41 -12.64 -2.67 11.05
N LEU A 42 -12.48 -3.96 10.75
CA LEU A 42 -11.28 -4.47 10.09
C LEU A 42 -11.64 -5.17 8.78
N PHE A 43 -10.75 -5.07 7.80
CA PHE A 43 -10.82 -5.78 6.53
C PHE A 43 -9.52 -6.53 6.27
N GLY A 44 -9.60 -7.75 5.76
CA GLY A 44 -8.41 -8.54 5.43
C GLY A 44 -8.76 -9.93 4.94
N THR A 45 -7.84 -10.85 5.13
CA THR A 45 -7.98 -12.25 4.70
C THR A 45 -8.09 -13.17 5.91
N ASN A 46 -9.11 -14.03 5.98
CA ASN A 46 -9.24 -15.02 7.03
C ASN A 46 -8.27 -16.22 6.81
N ILE A 47 -8.33 -17.23 7.68
CA ILE A 47 -7.46 -18.41 7.58
C ILE A 47 -7.74 -19.28 6.35
N ASP A 48 -8.94 -19.18 5.78
CA ASP A 48 -9.43 -19.91 4.61
C ASP A 48 -9.20 -19.15 3.28
N ASP A 49 -8.36 -18.12 3.31
CA ASP A 49 -8.04 -17.25 2.16
C ASP A 49 -9.24 -16.45 1.59
N GLN A 50 -10.28 -16.26 2.40
CA GLN A 50 -11.44 -15.44 2.04
C GLN A 50 -11.23 -14.00 2.50
N ARG A 51 -11.65 -13.05 1.67
CA ARG A 51 -11.69 -11.63 2.04
C ARG A 51 -12.87 -11.39 2.99
N VAL A 52 -12.59 -10.86 4.18
CA VAL A 52 -13.58 -10.69 5.25
C VAL A 52 -13.52 -9.28 5.83
N SER A 53 -14.69 -8.70 6.08
CA SER A 53 -14.85 -7.53 6.94
C SER A 53 -15.32 -8.00 8.32
N TRP A 54 -14.52 -7.75 9.35
CA TRP A 54 -14.88 -7.99 10.75
C TRP A 54 -15.53 -6.73 11.31
N VAL A 55 -16.86 -6.70 11.29
CA VAL A 55 -17.63 -5.54 11.74
C VAL A 55 -17.81 -5.59 13.24
N ASN A 56 -17.40 -4.53 13.92
CA ASN A 56 -17.52 -4.40 15.37
C ASN A 56 -19.00 -4.27 15.75
N ARG A 57 -19.48 -5.20 16.58
CA ARG A 57 -20.82 -5.10 17.17
C ARG A 57 -20.80 -4.51 18.58
N ASN A 58 -19.93 -5.01 19.45
CA ASN A 58 -19.94 -4.70 20.89
C ASN A 58 -18.54 -4.80 21.56
N TRP A 59 -17.47 -4.31 20.93
CA TRP A 59 -16.06 -4.31 21.38
C TRP A 59 -15.42 -5.69 21.66
N THR A 60 -16.23 -6.70 21.95
CA THR A 60 -15.90 -8.07 22.39
C THR A 60 -16.33 -9.12 21.38
N LYS A 61 -17.09 -8.73 20.35
CA LYS A 61 -17.58 -9.61 19.29
C LYS A 61 -17.59 -8.88 17.96
N THR A 62 -17.10 -9.57 16.93
CA THR A 62 -17.21 -9.15 15.54
C THR A 62 -18.32 -9.92 14.83
N LYS A 63 -18.86 -9.33 13.78
CA LYS A 63 -19.65 -10.02 12.77
C LYS A 63 -18.80 -10.14 11.52
N ASP A 64 -18.53 -11.37 11.11
CA ASP A 64 -17.76 -11.65 9.92
C ASP A 64 -18.66 -11.50 8.69
N ILE A 65 -18.26 -10.63 7.78
CA ILE A 65 -18.93 -10.42 6.50
C ILE A 65 -17.96 -10.79 5.40
N ILE A 66 -18.19 -11.95 4.78
CA ILE A 66 -17.40 -12.43 3.66
C ILE A 66 -17.72 -11.55 2.44
N MET A 67 -16.68 -11.04 1.80
CA MET A 67 -16.82 -10.32 0.54
C MET A 67 -17.22 -11.33 -0.55
N GLY A 68 -18.44 -11.18 -1.06
CA GLY A 68 -19.00 -12.08 -2.07
C GLY A 68 -18.24 -12.00 -3.40
N LYS A 69 -18.39 -13.05 -4.22
CA LYS A 69 -17.95 -13.01 -5.62
C LYS A 69 -18.71 -11.93 -6.39
N PHE A 70 -18.05 -11.28 -7.33
CA PHE A 70 -18.69 -10.34 -8.24
C PHE A 70 -18.73 -10.96 -9.65
N ASN A 71 -19.93 -11.18 -10.21
CA ASN A 71 -20.13 -11.75 -11.56
C ASN A 71 -19.29 -13.01 -11.85
N ASP A 72 -19.29 -13.97 -10.92
CA ASP A 72 -18.48 -15.21 -11.00
C ASP A 72 -16.95 -15.03 -11.07
N LEU A 73 -16.44 -13.80 -10.94
CA LEU A 73 -15.01 -13.54 -10.87
C LEU A 73 -14.42 -14.18 -9.62
N LEU A 74 -13.36 -14.95 -9.83
CA LEU A 74 -12.53 -15.45 -8.77
C LEU A 74 -11.78 -14.26 -8.15
N LEU A 75 -12.00 -14.00 -6.87
CA LEU A 75 -11.26 -12.96 -6.15
C LEU A 75 -9.81 -13.41 -6.01
N VAL A 76 -8.88 -12.63 -6.58
CA VAL A 76 -7.44 -12.89 -6.45
C VAL A 76 -7.01 -12.69 -5.00
N SER A 77 -6.07 -13.49 -4.49
CA SER A 77 -5.59 -13.35 -3.12
C SER A 77 -4.99 -11.95 -2.88
N ILE A 78 -5.22 -11.40 -1.68
CA ILE A 78 -4.64 -10.12 -1.26
C ILE A 78 -3.13 -10.30 -1.10
N LYS A 79 -2.35 -9.37 -1.67
CA LYS A 79 -0.88 -9.40 -1.60
C LYS A 79 -0.40 -9.32 -0.16
N THR A 80 0.65 -10.05 0.21
CA THR A 80 1.25 -9.93 1.56
C THR A 80 2.73 -9.51 1.51
N PRO A 81 3.11 -8.34 2.10
CA PRO A 81 2.24 -7.33 2.70
C PRO A 81 1.46 -6.53 1.65
N HIS A 82 0.20 -6.16 1.95
CA HIS A 82 -0.63 -5.37 1.05
C HIS A 82 -0.37 -3.87 1.17
N SER A 83 -0.94 -3.12 0.23
CA SER A 83 -1.03 -1.66 0.24
C SER A 83 -2.47 -1.20 0.02
N ASN A 84 -3.42 -1.98 0.57
CA ASN A 84 -4.84 -1.63 0.57
C ASN A 84 -5.08 -0.25 1.19
N LEU A 85 -6.07 0.47 0.68
CA LEU A 85 -6.43 1.83 1.07
C LEU A 85 -7.95 1.92 1.24
N PHE A 86 -8.38 2.77 2.17
CA PHE A 86 -9.77 3.15 2.38
C PHE A 86 -9.88 4.69 2.34
N LEU A 87 -10.29 5.23 1.20
CA LEU A 87 -10.30 6.67 0.90
C LEU A 87 -11.31 6.93 -0.21
N ASP A 88 -11.96 8.10 -0.20
CA ASP A 88 -12.79 8.57 -1.32
C ASP A 88 -11.91 8.84 -2.55
N LEU A 89 -12.14 8.11 -3.65
CA LEU A 89 -11.37 8.22 -4.90
C LEU A 89 -12.16 8.90 -6.03
N ASN A 90 -13.47 9.09 -5.86
CA ASN A 90 -14.38 9.57 -6.89
C ASN A 90 -15.13 10.87 -6.49
N ASP A 91 -14.77 11.46 -5.35
CA ASP A 91 -15.34 12.67 -4.76
C ASP A 91 -16.85 12.54 -4.46
N ASP A 92 -17.33 11.35 -4.12
CA ASP A 92 -18.75 11.10 -3.78
C ASP A 92 -19.06 11.15 -2.27
N TYR A 93 -18.05 11.51 -1.46
CA TYR A 93 -18.09 11.57 0.01
C TYR A 93 -18.20 10.21 0.70
N LEU A 94 -18.20 9.09 -0.04
CA LEU A 94 -18.07 7.75 0.51
C LEU A 94 -16.63 7.26 0.31
N PRO A 95 -16.03 6.64 1.34
CA PRO A 95 -14.73 6.05 1.17
C PRO A 95 -14.81 4.79 0.30
N ASP A 96 -13.96 4.74 -0.72
CA ASP A 96 -13.76 3.58 -1.56
C ASP A 96 -12.71 2.65 -0.95
N LEU A 97 -12.78 1.36 -1.30
CA LEU A 97 -11.82 0.35 -0.91
C LEU A 97 -10.94 0.00 -2.11
N MET A 98 -9.64 0.28 -1.98
CA MET A 98 -8.65 -0.18 -2.95
C MET A 98 -7.89 -1.37 -2.39
N ILE A 99 -7.87 -2.47 -3.14
CA ILE A 99 -7.23 -3.73 -2.74
C ILE A 99 -6.01 -3.96 -3.63
N THR A 100 -4.86 -4.26 -3.01
CA THR A 100 -3.66 -4.71 -3.71
C THR A 100 -3.65 -6.23 -3.71
N THR A 101 -3.80 -6.85 -4.88
CA THR A 101 -3.73 -8.30 -5.05
C THR A 101 -2.36 -8.71 -5.59
N GLU A 102 -2.12 -10.02 -5.68
CA GLU A 102 -0.90 -10.54 -6.32
C GLU A 102 -0.81 -10.13 -7.80
N GLU A 103 -1.95 -9.88 -8.47
CA GLU A 103 -2.00 -9.66 -9.93
C GLU A 103 -2.34 -8.23 -10.35
N ALA A 104 -2.98 -7.43 -9.50
CA ALA A 104 -3.40 -6.07 -9.84
C ALA A 104 -3.81 -5.27 -8.61
N PHE A 105 -4.23 -4.03 -8.85
CA PHE A 105 -5.08 -3.31 -7.92
C PHE A 105 -6.55 -3.48 -8.31
N GLU A 106 -7.43 -3.49 -7.32
CA GLU A 106 -8.88 -3.49 -7.51
C GLU A 106 -9.47 -2.28 -6.79
N ILE A 107 -10.39 -1.59 -7.44
CA ILE A 107 -11.14 -0.48 -6.86
C ILE A 107 -12.56 -0.97 -6.62
N TRP A 108 -13.02 -0.78 -5.39
CA TRP A 108 -14.35 -1.12 -4.92
C TRP A 108 -15.02 0.13 -4.37
N GLN A 109 -16.05 0.61 -5.05
CA GLN A 109 -16.75 1.83 -4.69
C GLN A 109 -17.55 1.67 -3.40
N GLY A 110 -17.48 2.69 -2.54
CA GLY A 110 -18.27 2.76 -1.32
C GLY A 110 -19.78 2.80 -1.64
N ILE A 111 -20.56 1.97 -0.96
CA ILE A 111 -22.02 2.01 -1.00
C ILE A 111 -22.59 1.94 0.41
N CYS A 112 -23.88 2.24 0.57
CA CYS A 112 -24.57 2.07 1.84
C CYS A 112 -24.43 0.62 2.34
N GLY A 113 -23.65 0.43 3.40
CA GLY A 113 -23.45 -0.86 4.05
C GLY A 113 -22.50 -1.82 3.34
N GLY A 114 -21.57 -1.34 2.51
CA GLY A 114 -20.51 -2.17 1.95
C GLY A 114 -19.78 -1.55 0.76
N PHE A 115 -19.32 -2.41 -0.15
CA PHE A 115 -18.57 -2.02 -1.34
C PHE A 115 -19.06 -2.74 -2.59
N LYS A 116 -18.95 -2.07 -3.74
CA LYS A 116 -19.26 -2.64 -5.05
C LYS A 116 -18.02 -2.60 -5.94
N TYR A 117 -17.69 -3.72 -6.58
CA TYR A 117 -16.59 -3.76 -7.53
C TYR A 117 -16.77 -2.72 -8.64
N PHE A 118 -15.70 -1.97 -8.94
CA PHE A 118 -15.69 -0.94 -9.96
C PHE A 118 -14.72 -1.28 -11.09
N GLU A 119 -13.42 -1.37 -10.79
CA GLU A 119 -12.40 -1.52 -11.82
C GLU A 119 -11.18 -2.31 -11.33
N LYS A 120 -10.52 -3.01 -12.26
CA LYS A 120 -9.19 -3.61 -12.08
C LYS A 120 -8.15 -2.71 -12.74
N VAL A 121 -7.12 -2.34 -11.98
CA VAL A 121 -5.99 -1.54 -12.45
C VAL A 121 -4.75 -2.42 -12.46
N GLU A 122 -4.31 -2.80 -13.66
CA GLU A 122 -3.15 -3.69 -13.85
C GLU A 122 -1.86 -3.10 -13.25
N TRP A 123 -0.96 -3.97 -12.76
CA TRP A 123 0.36 -3.52 -12.32
C TRP A 123 1.09 -2.79 -13.45
N PRO A 124 1.83 -1.70 -13.15
CA PRO A 124 2.65 -1.03 -14.14
C PRO A 124 3.66 -2.02 -14.75
N PHE A 125 3.85 -1.94 -16.07
CA PHE A 125 4.79 -2.78 -16.82
C PHE A 125 4.59 -4.30 -16.71
N GLY A 126 3.42 -4.78 -16.27
CA GLY A 126 3.16 -6.22 -16.20
C GLY A 126 4.09 -6.98 -15.25
N VAL A 127 4.48 -6.34 -14.13
CA VAL A 127 5.44 -6.81 -13.10
C VAL A 127 5.03 -8.10 -12.37
N VAL A 128 4.00 -8.80 -12.84
CA VAL A 128 3.58 -10.12 -12.34
C VAL A 128 4.49 -11.24 -12.90
N SER A 129 5.49 -10.92 -13.72
CA SER A 129 6.39 -11.89 -14.36
C SER A 129 7.75 -12.04 -13.65
N VAL A 130 8.29 -13.26 -13.74
CA VAL A 130 9.48 -13.80 -13.06
C VAL A 130 10.65 -12.81 -12.98
N GLY A 131 11.19 -12.61 -11.78
CA GLY A 131 12.37 -11.77 -11.55
C GLY A 131 12.06 -10.28 -11.38
N SER A 132 10.86 -9.91 -10.93
CA SER A 132 10.57 -8.55 -10.52
C SER A 132 9.85 -8.47 -9.18
N HIS A 133 10.14 -7.42 -8.43
CA HIS A 133 9.56 -7.16 -7.11
C HIS A 133 8.88 -5.80 -7.10
N ALA A 134 7.54 -5.81 -7.03
CA ALA A 134 6.76 -4.64 -6.66
C ALA A 134 6.76 -4.49 -5.13
N GLY A 135 7.20 -3.34 -4.63
CA GLY A 135 7.08 -3.02 -3.20
C GLY A 135 5.68 -2.65 -2.77
N GLN A 136 5.59 -2.04 -1.59
CA GLN A 136 4.34 -1.44 -1.11
C GLN A 136 4.08 -0.15 -1.87
N SER A 137 2.87 -0.05 -2.43
CA SER A 137 2.42 1.16 -3.11
C SER A 137 1.98 2.23 -2.11
N LEU A 138 1.95 3.47 -2.59
CA LEU A 138 1.59 4.66 -1.81
C LEU A 138 0.61 5.49 -2.63
N TYR A 139 -0.27 6.20 -1.93
CA TYR A 139 -1.20 7.14 -2.53
C TYR A 139 -0.91 8.52 -1.98
N LEU A 140 -0.63 9.47 -2.87
CA LEU A 140 -0.14 10.79 -2.48
C LEU A 140 -0.93 11.89 -3.16
N TYR A 141 -1.40 12.84 -2.36
CA TYR A 141 -1.83 14.14 -2.85
C TYR A 141 -0.59 14.96 -3.16
N VAL A 142 -0.28 15.12 -4.44
CA VAL A 142 0.94 15.81 -4.88
C VAL A 142 0.74 17.30 -5.13
N ASP A 143 -0.50 17.77 -5.16
CA ASP A 143 -0.81 19.19 -5.23
C ASP A 143 -1.96 19.58 -4.30
N LEU A 144 -2.05 20.88 -4.03
CA LEU A 144 -3.14 21.48 -3.25
C LEU A 144 -4.49 21.45 -4.00
N LYS A 145 -4.56 20.83 -5.18
CA LYS A 145 -5.78 20.71 -5.98
C LYS A 145 -6.49 19.36 -5.78
N GLY A 146 -5.96 18.49 -4.91
CA GLY A 146 -6.54 17.18 -4.64
C GLY A 146 -6.13 16.09 -5.62
N SER A 147 -5.07 16.28 -6.43
CA SER A 147 -4.65 15.25 -7.38
C SER A 147 -3.98 14.07 -6.65
N LEU A 148 -4.69 12.95 -6.53
CA LEU A 148 -4.15 11.71 -5.99
C LEU A 148 -3.34 10.95 -7.06
N ILE A 149 -2.14 10.50 -6.69
CA ILE A 149 -1.32 9.61 -7.52
C ILE A 149 -1.00 8.32 -6.79
N LEU A 150 -0.93 7.23 -7.55
CA LEU A 150 -0.38 5.95 -7.13
C LEU A 150 1.12 5.93 -7.41
N VAL A 151 1.93 5.63 -6.40
CA VAL A 151 3.37 5.45 -6.52
C VAL A 151 3.73 4.01 -6.17
N VAL A 152 4.46 3.34 -7.05
CA VAL A 152 4.88 1.94 -6.89
C VAL A 152 6.40 1.85 -7.02
N PRO A 153 7.14 1.44 -5.97
CA PRO A 153 8.55 1.12 -6.10
C PRO A 153 8.72 -0.26 -6.77
N LEU A 154 9.56 -0.32 -7.80
CA LEU A 154 9.85 -1.52 -8.58
C LEU A 154 11.34 -1.87 -8.56
N CYS A 155 11.62 -3.15 -8.34
CA CYS A 155 12.90 -3.80 -8.63
C CYS A 155 12.70 -4.76 -9.80
N LEU A 156 13.48 -4.62 -10.88
CA LEU A 156 13.34 -5.40 -12.12
C LEU A 156 14.63 -6.16 -12.39
N ASP A 157 14.77 -7.40 -11.91
CA ASP A 157 16.03 -8.15 -11.98
C ASP A 157 16.38 -8.60 -13.41
N TYR A 158 15.39 -8.72 -14.30
CA TYR A 158 15.58 -9.16 -15.69
C TYR A 158 15.95 -8.03 -16.66
N LEU A 159 15.98 -6.77 -16.19
CA LEU A 159 16.35 -5.62 -17.01
C LEU A 159 17.46 -4.81 -16.30
N PRO A 160 18.74 -5.21 -16.46
CA PRO A 160 19.92 -4.58 -15.83
C PRO A 160 20.01 -3.06 -16.01
N GLU A 161 19.45 -2.53 -17.10
CA GLU A 161 19.44 -1.10 -17.42
C GLU A 161 18.31 -0.31 -16.72
N LEU A 162 17.36 -1.05 -16.15
CA LEU A 162 16.12 -0.60 -15.55
C LEU A 162 15.99 -1.03 -14.07
N ASP A 163 17.01 -1.66 -13.49
CA ASP A 163 17.00 -2.43 -12.24
C ASP A 163 16.21 -1.78 -11.07
N HIS A 164 16.15 -0.45 -10.99
CA HIS A 164 15.58 0.25 -9.84
C HIS A 164 14.81 1.51 -10.23
N ARG A 165 13.48 1.43 -10.15
CA ARG A 165 12.58 2.42 -10.71
C ARG A 165 11.43 2.71 -9.75
N ILE A 166 11.07 3.99 -9.65
CA ILE A 166 9.78 4.39 -9.08
C ILE A 166 8.85 4.62 -10.26
N VAL A 167 7.68 4.00 -10.19
CA VAL A 167 6.60 4.26 -11.14
C VAL A 167 5.55 5.10 -10.45
N SER A 168 5.09 6.14 -11.13
CA SER A 168 3.93 6.91 -10.70
C SER A 168 2.84 6.85 -11.77
N ARG A 169 1.60 6.63 -11.34
CA ARG A 169 0.40 6.63 -12.17
C ARG A 169 -0.64 7.58 -11.57
N ARG A 170 -1.32 8.37 -12.40
CA ARG A 170 -2.54 9.08 -11.98
C ARG A 170 -3.72 8.13 -12.07
N LEU A 171 -4.54 8.05 -11.01
CA LEU A 171 -5.72 7.17 -11.04
C LEU A 171 -6.74 7.64 -12.10
N ALA A 172 -6.97 8.95 -12.21
CA ALA A 172 -7.85 9.53 -13.24
C ALA A 172 -7.28 9.48 -14.68
N ARG A 173 -5.96 9.23 -14.85
CA ARG A 173 -5.28 9.19 -16.16
C ARG A 173 -4.12 8.19 -16.11
N PRO A 174 -4.28 6.96 -16.61
CA PRO A 174 -3.28 5.91 -16.49
C PRO A 174 -2.10 6.13 -17.45
N GLU A 175 -1.23 7.08 -17.11
CA GLU A 175 0.08 7.27 -17.74
C GLU A 175 1.17 6.88 -16.75
N ASP A 176 1.87 5.79 -17.02
CA ASP A 176 2.99 5.35 -16.18
C ASP A 176 4.23 6.21 -16.45
N LYS A 177 4.71 6.89 -15.41
CA LYS A 177 5.94 7.68 -15.46
C LYS A 177 7.04 7.03 -14.64
N LEU A 178 8.25 7.16 -15.16
CA LEU A 178 9.40 6.43 -14.71
C LEU A 178 10.51 7.34 -14.21
N TYR A 179 11.07 7.02 -13.04
CA TYR A 179 12.16 7.79 -12.45
C TYR A 179 13.46 7.00 -12.26
N ARG A 180 14.60 7.66 -12.56
CA ARG A 180 15.97 7.14 -12.40
C ARG A 180 16.81 8.07 -11.52
N CYS A 181 17.59 7.51 -10.60
CA CYS A 181 18.56 8.27 -9.80
C CYS A 181 19.78 8.68 -10.66
N LYS A 182 19.94 9.98 -10.96
CA LYS A 182 20.94 10.57 -11.88
C LYS A 182 22.44 10.52 -11.46
N LYS A 183 22.91 9.63 -10.58
CA LYS A 183 24.33 9.62 -10.14
C LYS A 183 25.15 8.47 -10.75
N LYS A 184 26.45 8.72 -11.02
CA LYS A 184 27.45 7.79 -11.60
C LYS A 184 27.64 6.45 -10.86
N LYS A 185 27.11 6.31 -9.64
CA LYS A 185 27.00 5.03 -8.92
C LYS A 185 25.55 4.55 -9.05
N LEU A 186 25.35 3.38 -9.64
CA LEU A 186 24.05 2.73 -9.73
C LEU A 186 23.63 2.28 -8.32
N TRP A 187 22.55 2.90 -7.82
CA TRP A 187 21.92 2.57 -6.54
C TRP A 187 20.56 1.98 -6.82
N GLY A 188 20.15 1.05 -5.97
CA GLY A 188 18.95 0.29 -6.18
C GLY A 188 18.17 -0.09 -4.95
N PHE A 189 16.89 -0.41 -5.14
CA PHE A 189 16.09 -0.95 -4.06
C PHE A 189 16.70 -2.25 -3.54
N VAL A 190 16.59 -2.45 -2.24
CA VAL A 190 16.89 -3.73 -1.62
C VAL A 190 15.69 -4.64 -1.88
N PRO A 191 15.83 -5.73 -2.65
CA PRO A 191 14.73 -6.64 -2.91
C PRO A 191 14.30 -7.30 -1.58
N PRO A 192 13.02 -7.70 -1.47
CA PRO A 192 12.55 -8.39 -0.28
C PRO A 192 13.33 -9.69 -0.02
N ASP A 193 13.79 -9.89 1.21
CA ASP A 193 14.49 -11.11 1.61
C ASP A 193 13.69 -11.85 2.67
N LYS A 194 12.87 -12.81 2.22
CA LYS A 194 12.01 -13.62 3.08
C LYS A 194 12.78 -14.58 3.99
N TRP A 195 14.08 -14.79 3.76
CA TRP A 195 14.88 -15.76 4.51
C TRP A 195 15.57 -15.17 5.74
N LYS A 196 15.75 -13.84 5.77
CA LYS A 196 16.46 -13.16 6.87
C LYS A 196 15.62 -12.98 8.13
N ASN A 197 14.30 -13.26 8.11
CA ASN A 197 13.38 -13.01 9.24
C ASN A 197 13.50 -11.58 9.82
N VAL A 198 13.85 -10.60 8.98
CA VAL A 198 13.93 -9.19 9.37
C VAL A 198 12.70 -8.47 8.82
N ILE A 199 11.76 -8.13 9.70
CA ILE A 199 10.45 -7.55 9.34
C ILE A 199 10.59 -6.31 8.43
N TYR A 200 11.67 -5.54 8.58
CA TYR A 200 11.93 -4.32 7.79
C TYR A 200 12.43 -4.58 6.35
N THR A 201 12.72 -5.83 6.00
CA THR A 201 13.15 -6.24 4.65
C THR A 201 12.11 -7.11 3.93
N ASP A 202 10.91 -7.26 4.48
CA ASP A 202 9.83 -8.06 3.89
C ASP A 202 9.21 -7.41 2.64
N ALA A 203 9.39 -6.10 2.48
CA ALA A 203 8.93 -5.36 1.30
C ALA A 203 9.79 -4.11 1.05
N ILE A 204 9.86 -3.70 -0.22
CA ILE A 204 10.37 -2.38 -0.57
C ILE A 204 9.31 -1.35 -0.11
N THR A 205 9.72 -0.45 0.77
CA THR A 205 8.85 0.62 1.30
C THR A 205 9.45 1.98 0.97
N LEU A 206 8.56 2.95 0.85
CA LEU A 206 8.91 4.35 0.64
C LEU A 206 8.20 5.19 1.71
N PRO A 207 8.73 5.28 2.94
CA PRO A 207 8.18 6.18 3.95
C PRO A 207 8.06 7.60 3.39
N THR A 208 6.93 8.24 3.68
CA THR A 208 6.62 9.57 3.17
C THR A 208 6.41 10.55 4.32
N GLY A 209 6.70 11.82 4.08
CA GLY A 209 6.50 12.88 5.05
C GLY A 209 7.26 14.14 4.66
N ASP A 210 7.00 15.25 5.32
CA ASP A 210 7.80 16.47 5.14
C ASP A 210 9.06 16.39 6.00
N LEU A 211 10.06 15.66 5.50
CA LEU A 211 11.26 15.30 6.26
C LEU A 211 12.23 16.48 6.38
N ASN A 212 12.15 17.45 5.45
CA ASN A 212 12.94 18.67 5.50
C ASN A 212 12.16 19.90 5.99
N MET A 213 10.91 19.73 6.44
CA MET A 213 10.02 20.80 6.92
C MET A 213 9.80 21.92 5.88
N GLY A 214 9.85 21.58 4.59
CA GLY A 214 9.76 22.50 3.46
C GLY A 214 8.35 22.72 2.93
N GLY A 215 7.34 22.08 3.53
CA GLY A 215 5.95 22.13 3.11
C GLY A 215 5.62 21.22 1.91
N TYR A 216 6.49 20.25 1.59
CA TYR A 216 6.28 19.27 0.52
C TYR A 216 6.53 17.85 1.03
N ILE A 217 5.81 16.87 0.47
CA ILE A 217 6.04 15.47 0.79
C ILE A 217 7.38 15.02 0.19
N ASP A 218 8.27 14.53 1.04
CA ASP A 218 9.48 13.82 0.68
C ASP A 218 9.24 12.31 0.71
N LEU A 219 10.00 11.57 -0.12
CA LEU A 219 10.05 10.10 -0.06
C LEU A 219 11.40 9.67 0.48
N LEU A 220 11.40 8.75 1.44
CA LEU A 220 12.59 8.09 1.92
C LEU A 220 12.72 6.71 1.28
N ALA A 221 13.89 6.40 0.72
CA ALA A 221 14.16 5.08 0.15
C ALA A 221 15.37 4.44 0.81
N THR A 222 15.30 3.12 1.02
CA THR A 222 16.45 2.30 1.39
C THR A 222 17.08 1.73 0.12
N LEU A 223 18.34 2.10 -0.13
CA LEU A 223 19.05 1.70 -1.35
C LEU A 223 20.36 0.97 -1.05
N ARG A 224 20.73 0.04 -1.93
CA ARG A 224 22.03 -0.65 -1.99
C ARG A 224 22.77 -0.36 -3.30
N PRO A 225 24.11 -0.37 -3.34
CA PRO A 225 24.84 -0.29 -4.60
C PRO A 225 24.65 -1.58 -5.42
N THR A 226 24.46 -1.49 -6.74
CA THR A 226 24.29 -2.68 -7.62
C THR A 226 25.58 -3.45 -7.89
N ARG A 227 26.73 -2.85 -7.61
CA ARG A 227 28.04 -3.52 -7.68
C ARG A 227 28.80 -3.17 -6.42
N ILE A 228 29.01 -4.14 -5.53
CA ILE A 228 30.23 -4.41 -4.75
C ILE A 228 29.97 -5.65 -3.87
N ASN A 229 30.88 -6.61 -3.99
CA ASN A 229 31.01 -7.80 -3.16
C ASN A 229 30.79 -7.51 -1.66
N GLY A 230 29.70 -8.05 -1.10
CA GLY A 230 29.63 -8.48 0.30
C GLY A 230 29.65 -7.42 1.41
N ARG A 231 29.46 -6.12 1.12
CA ARG A 231 29.25 -5.12 2.19
C ARG A 231 27.99 -4.30 1.95
N GLU A 232 26.97 -4.54 2.78
CA GLU A 232 25.71 -3.82 2.80
C GLU A 232 25.92 -2.40 3.35
N CYS A 233 26.04 -1.41 2.47
CA CYS A 233 25.95 0.00 2.86
C CYS A 233 24.51 0.48 2.69
N PHE A 234 23.80 0.65 3.79
CA PHE A 234 22.45 1.24 3.81
C PHE A 234 22.54 2.73 3.51
N CYS A 235 22.01 3.17 2.38
CA CYS A 235 21.82 4.59 2.11
C CYS A 235 20.33 4.93 2.23
N LYS A 236 19.99 5.68 3.29
CA LYS A 236 18.72 6.41 3.36
C LYS A 236 18.84 7.63 2.47
N LYS A 237 18.11 7.64 1.37
CA LYS A 237 18.09 8.79 0.46
C LYS A 237 16.73 9.47 0.51
N MET A 238 16.75 10.74 0.92
CA MET A 238 15.61 11.63 0.75
C MET A 238 15.51 12.01 -0.73
N LEU A 239 14.43 11.58 -1.38
CA LEU A 239 13.99 12.13 -2.66
C LEU A 239 13.29 13.45 -2.31
N ASN A 240 14.03 14.54 -2.43
CA ASN A 240 13.64 15.85 -1.91
C ASN A 240 12.47 16.51 -2.66
N ALA A 241 11.97 17.62 -2.13
CA ALA A 241 11.00 18.52 -2.76
C ALA A 241 11.25 18.86 -4.24
N LYS A 242 12.48 18.78 -4.77
CA LYS A 242 12.75 18.92 -6.22
C LYS A 242 12.23 17.71 -7.00
N PHE A 243 12.34 16.50 -6.46
CA PHE A 243 11.71 15.30 -7.01
C PHE A 243 10.19 15.41 -6.97
N ALA A 244 9.58 15.85 -5.86
CA ALA A 244 8.14 16.08 -5.79
C ALA A 244 7.68 17.19 -6.75
N LYS A 245 8.44 18.29 -6.88
CA LYS A 245 8.16 19.36 -7.85
C LYS A 245 8.41 18.93 -9.29
N GLU A 246 9.42 18.12 -9.59
CA GLU A 246 9.67 17.54 -10.92
C GLU A 246 8.58 16.52 -11.28
N LEU A 247 8.14 15.69 -10.33
CA LEU A 247 6.99 14.78 -10.44
C LEU A 247 5.71 15.58 -10.73
N VAL A 248 5.41 16.62 -9.94
CA VAL A 248 4.25 17.51 -10.15
C VAL A 248 4.35 18.28 -11.48
N ALA A 249 5.53 18.81 -11.83
CA ALA A 249 5.75 19.56 -13.07
C ALA A 249 5.62 18.65 -14.29
N LEU A 250 6.14 17.42 -14.26
CA LEU A 250 5.95 16.45 -15.35
C LEU A 250 4.50 16.00 -15.45
N LEU A 251 3.82 15.77 -14.33
CA LEU A 251 2.39 15.43 -14.29
C LEU A 251 1.52 16.59 -14.81
N LYS A 252 1.96 17.85 -14.65
CA LYS A 252 1.32 19.02 -15.26
C LYS A 252 1.68 19.19 -16.74
N SER A 253 2.90 18.87 -17.17
CA SER A 253 3.36 19.07 -18.56
C SER A 253 2.81 18.06 -19.56
N THR A 254 2.19 16.95 -19.11
CA THR A 254 1.38 16.08 -20.00
C THR A 254 -0.08 16.51 -20.07
N GLY A 255 -0.44 17.62 -19.42
CA GLY A 255 -1.74 18.29 -19.54
C GLY A 255 -1.80 19.38 -20.61
N THR A 256 -1.25 19.12 -21.81
CA THR A 256 -1.41 20.00 -22.98
C THR A 256 -1.78 19.20 -24.22
N ARG A 257 -3.04 18.77 -24.34
CA ARG A 257 -4.10 19.36 -25.18
C ARG A 257 -5.36 18.52 -25.02
#